data_AF-W7WPS5-F1
#
_entry.id   AF-W7WPS5-F1
#
_cell.length_a   1.000
_cell.length_b   1.000
_cell.length_c   1.000
_cell.angle_alpha   90.00
_cell.angle_beta   90.00
_cell.angle_gamma   90.00
#
_symmetry.space_group_name_H-M   'P 1'
#
loop_
_entity.id
_entity.type
_entity.pdbx_description
1 polymer ?
#
loop_
_entity_poly.entity_id
_entity_poly.type
_entity_poly.pdbx_seq_one_letter_code
_entity_poly.pdbx_strand_id
1 'polypeptide(L)'
;MLRRRELLLSALVSAVPSVRAADLPSFPRAAFDAKTVAQLLKALGLPAPVASKDVLLQAPDLFEDGTVVPVTLGCALPGVQRLLLGVERNPTLLAALFEPGEPLEPNIAIRVKMQETSNVIALAVMKDGRVLMANKEVKITLGGCGGAAEPQPEQSAQPTLIRVQAAGAGATVRSLMKHEMESGQRKDGSGRTIPAWHIQEVVARVNGQPVLTAQWGTAVSKNPFLQFGVRGVKPGDKVALAWADNHGVRRSDEVAVA
;
A
#
# COMPACT_ATOMS: atom_id res chain seq x y z
N MET A 1 14.61 -55.93 -9.39
CA MET A 1 15.39 -54.79 -8.85
C MET A 1 15.65 -53.84 -10.01
N LEU A 2 14.91 -52.71 -10.08
CA LEU A 2 15.42 -51.32 -9.97
C LEU A 2 16.40 -50.93 -11.12
N ARG A 3 16.26 -49.84 -11.88
CA ARG A 3 15.49 -48.59 -11.76
C ARG A 3 15.42 -47.88 -13.12
N ARG A 4 14.28 -47.20 -13.38
CA ARG A 4 14.08 -46.20 -14.43
C ARG A 4 15.12 -45.08 -14.30
N ARG A 5 15.78 -44.72 -15.41
CA ARG A 5 16.57 -43.49 -15.54
C ARG A 5 15.61 -42.33 -15.80
N GLU A 6 15.42 -41.49 -14.79
CA GLU A 6 14.66 -40.25 -14.90
C GLU A 6 15.50 -39.19 -15.62
N LEU A 7 14.92 -38.59 -16.65
CA LEU A 7 15.41 -37.36 -17.27
C LEU A 7 15.29 -36.23 -16.24
N LEU A 8 16.42 -35.69 -15.81
CA LEU A 8 16.50 -34.40 -15.13
C LEU A 8 16.16 -33.30 -16.14
N LEU A 9 14.90 -32.88 -16.17
CA LEU A 9 14.51 -31.60 -16.77
C LEU A 9 15.03 -30.49 -15.84
N SER A 10 16.12 -29.86 -16.25
CA SER A 10 16.65 -28.64 -15.64
C SER A 10 15.61 -27.51 -15.74
N ALA A 11 14.94 -27.22 -14.61
CA ALA A 11 14.11 -26.05 -14.47
C ALA A 11 14.99 -24.78 -14.51
N LEU A 12 14.92 -24.03 -15.61
CA LEU A 12 15.42 -22.66 -15.67
C LEU A 12 14.57 -21.80 -14.73
N VAL A 13 15.07 -21.57 -13.52
CA VAL A 13 14.59 -20.48 -12.66
C VAL A 13 14.96 -19.19 -13.38
N SER A 14 14.00 -18.55 -14.05
CA SER A 14 14.19 -17.18 -14.53
C SER A 14 14.42 -16.31 -13.31
N ALA A 15 15.64 -15.82 -13.12
CA ALA A 15 15.96 -14.86 -12.07
C ALA A 15 15.10 -13.61 -12.31
N VAL A 16 14.01 -13.49 -11.56
CA VAL A 16 13.27 -12.24 -11.45
C VAL A 16 14.30 -11.23 -10.94
N PRO A 17 14.57 -10.13 -11.67
CA PRO A 17 15.53 -9.14 -11.19
C PRO A 17 15.06 -8.68 -9.82
N SER A 18 15.80 -9.05 -8.78
CA SER A 18 15.56 -8.59 -7.43
C SER A 18 15.58 -7.08 -7.48
N VAL A 19 14.50 -6.43 -7.05
CA VAL A 19 14.51 -4.98 -6.85
C VAL A 19 15.74 -4.67 -6.01
N ARG A 20 16.70 -3.95 -6.59
CA ARG A 20 17.89 -3.57 -5.83
C ARG A 20 17.43 -2.55 -4.80
N ALA A 21 18.05 -2.58 -3.62
CA ALA A 21 17.79 -1.60 -2.56
C ALA A 21 17.91 -0.13 -3.07
N ALA A 22 18.68 0.08 -4.15
CA ALA A 22 18.87 1.37 -4.79
C ALA A 22 17.68 1.87 -5.64
N ASP A 23 16.70 1.00 -5.94
CA ASP A 23 15.55 1.34 -6.79
C ASP A 23 14.29 1.71 -5.99
N LEU A 24 14.36 1.68 -4.66
CA LEU A 24 13.26 2.06 -3.78
C LEU A 24 13.47 3.51 -3.29
N PRO A 25 12.46 4.39 -3.40
CA PRO A 25 12.57 5.77 -2.93
C PRO A 25 12.78 5.80 -1.42
N SER A 26 13.68 6.65 -0.94
CA SER A 26 13.96 6.79 0.49
C SER A 26 12.67 7.05 1.27
N PHE A 27 12.36 6.19 2.24
CA PHE A 27 11.19 6.34 3.10
C PHE A 27 11.15 7.74 3.76
N PRO A 28 10.13 8.59 3.49
CA PRO A 28 10.10 9.97 3.95
C PRO A 28 9.68 10.04 5.42
N ARG A 29 10.61 9.70 6.32
CA ARG A 29 10.35 9.52 7.76
C ARG A 29 9.60 10.70 8.40
N ALA A 30 10.01 11.93 8.11
CA ALA A 30 9.37 13.13 8.65
C ALA A 30 7.89 13.27 8.23
N ALA A 31 7.51 12.80 7.04
CA ALA A 31 6.12 12.80 6.59
C ALA A 31 5.29 11.73 7.32
N PHE A 32 5.87 10.56 7.59
CA PHE A 32 5.21 9.47 8.32
C PHE A 32 5.19 9.67 9.84
N ASP A 33 6.05 10.53 10.39
CA ASP A 33 6.01 10.96 11.79
C ASP A 33 5.05 12.15 12.03
N ALA A 34 4.50 12.75 10.95
CA ALA A 34 3.59 13.88 11.06
C ALA A 34 2.26 13.49 11.72
N LYS A 35 1.78 14.33 12.64
CA LYS A 35 0.52 14.13 13.38
C LYS A 35 -0.62 15.00 12.86
N THR A 36 -0.30 15.99 12.05
CA THR A 36 -1.28 16.95 11.51
C THR A 36 -1.02 17.21 10.04
N VAL A 37 -2.04 17.69 9.31
CA VAL A 37 -1.91 18.02 7.88
C VAL A 37 -0.85 19.09 7.67
N ALA A 38 -0.78 20.10 8.55
CA ALA A 38 0.24 21.15 8.46
C ALA A 38 1.67 20.60 8.61
N GLN A 39 1.90 19.67 9.55
CA GLN A 39 3.20 19.02 9.71
C GLN A 39 3.56 18.15 8.49
N LEU A 40 2.58 17.42 7.95
CA LEU A 40 2.76 16.58 6.76
C LEU A 40 3.17 17.44 5.55
N LEU A 41 2.45 18.52 5.29
CA LEU A 41 2.73 19.41 4.17
C LEU A 41 4.10 20.07 4.33
N LYS A 42 4.44 20.53 5.54
CA LYS A 42 5.77 21.06 5.83
C LYS A 42 6.88 20.02 5.59
N ALA A 43 6.69 18.79 6.05
CA ALA A 43 7.66 17.71 5.88
C ALA A 43 7.90 17.35 4.41
N LEU A 44 6.90 17.54 3.55
CA LEU A 44 6.96 17.26 2.12
C LEU A 44 7.25 18.50 1.25
N GLY A 45 7.42 19.67 1.86
CA GLY A 45 7.61 20.93 1.13
C GLY A 45 6.42 21.32 0.26
N LEU A 46 5.21 20.97 0.69
CA LEU A 46 3.97 21.18 -0.06
C LEU A 46 3.22 22.44 0.40
N PRO A 47 2.52 23.15 -0.51
CA PRO A 47 1.67 24.28 -0.15
C PRO A 47 0.41 23.83 0.59
N ALA A 48 -0.33 24.80 1.13
CA ALA A 48 -1.64 24.54 1.72
C ALA A 48 -2.60 23.89 0.70
N PRO A 49 -3.43 22.93 1.13
CA PRO A 49 -4.28 22.18 0.23
C PRO A 49 -5.57 22.95 -0.07
N VAL A 50 -6.10 22.77 -1.28
CA VAL A 50 -7.37 23.33 -1.73
C VAL A 50 -8.41 22.22 -1.80
N ALA A 51 -9.57 22.40 -1.15
CA ALA A 51 -10.67 21.45 -1.24
C ALA A 51 -11.11 21.29 -2.71
N SER A 52 -11.29 20.05 -3.18
CA SER A 52 -11.73 19.77 -4.55
C SER A 52 -12.60 18.52 -4.63
N LYS A 53 -13.62 18.59 -5.49
CA LYS A 53 -14.47 17.45 -5.87
C LYS A 53 -13.76 16.47 -6.81
N ASP A 54 -12.64 16.89 -7.38
CA ASP A 54 -11.84 16.05 -8.29
C ASP A 54 -10.97 15.04 -7.53
N VAL A 55 -10.73 15.26 -6.22
CA VAL A 55 -10.11 14.25 -5.37
C VAL A 55 -11.18 13.22 -5.01
N LEU A 56 -11.00 12.01 -5.52
CA LEU A 56 -11.92 10.92 -5.32
C LEU A 56 -11.55 10.27 -3.98
N LEU A 57 -12.49 10.25 -3.03
CA LEU A 57 -12.33 9.58 -1.76
C LEU A 57 -13.61 8.78 -1.45
N GLN A 58 -13.46 7.45 -1.37
CA GLN A 58 -14.52 6.55 -0.99
C GLN A 58 -14.12 5.84 0.30
N ALA A 59 -14.95 5.99 1.31
CA ALA A 59 -14.85 5.31 2.60
C ALA A 59 -16.28 5.06 3.12
N PRO A 60 -16.50 4.04 3.96
CA PRO A 60 -17.80 3.80 4.59
C PRO A 60 -18.18 4.95 5.53
N ASP A 61 -19.47 5.16 5.78
CA ASP A 61 -19.93 6.14 6.79
C ASP A 61 -19.79 5.58 8.22
N LEU A 62 -20.00 4.27 8.36
CA LEU A 62 -19.88 3.51 9.59
C LEU A 62 -19.14 2.21 9.28
N PHE A 63 -18.19 1.82 10.12
CA PHE A 63 -17.47 0.56 10.01
C PHE A 63 -17.25 -0.06 11.37
N GLU A 64 -17.47 -1.37 11.48
CA GLU A 64 -17.39 -2.05 12.77
C GLU A 64 -15.95 -2.32 13.17
N ASP A 65 -15.15 -2.87 12.25
CA ASP A 65 -13.78 -3.29 12.52
C ASP A 65 -12.76 -2.21 12.12
N GLY A 66 -12.35 -1.39 13.09
CA GLY A 66 -11.32 -0.37 12.90
C GLY A 66 -9.95 -0.93 12.47
N THR A 67 -9.70 -2.24 12.45
CA THR A 67 -8.40 -2.79 12.04
C THR A 67 -8.24 -2.94 10.52
N VAL A 68 -9.33 -2.94 9.76
CA VAL A 68 -9.37 -3.27 8.32
C VAL A 68 -10.34 -2.41 7.50
N VAL A 69 -10.37 -1.10 7.77
CA VAL A 69 -11.29 -0.17 7.09
C VAL A 69 -10.91 -0.01 5.61
N PRO A 70 -11.81 -0.34 4.65
CA PRO A 70 -11.53 -0.17 3.23
C PRO A 70 -11.64 1.31 2.82
N VAL A 71 -10.64 1.80 2.10
CA VAL A 71 -10.61 3.16 1.55
C VAL A 71 -10.13 3.11 0.11
N THR A 72 -10.80 3.87 -0.76
CA THR A 72 -10.33 4.14 -2.12
C THR A 72 -10.02 5.62 -2.25
N LEU A 73 -8.85 5.96 -2.77
CA LEU A 73 -8.47 7.33 -3.10
C LEU A 73 -7.98 7.47 -4.54
N GLY A 74 -8.20 8.63 -5.12
CA GLY A 74 -7.81 8.92 -6.49
C GLY A 74 -7.96 10.38 -6.86
N CYS A 75 -7.79 10.67 -8.15
CA CYS A 75 -8.11 11.98 -8.70
C CYS A 75 -8.64 11.85 -10.13
N ALA A 76 -9.70 12.60 -10.44
CA ALA A 76 -10.29 12.65 -11.77
C ALA A 76 -9.46 13.48 -12.76
N LEU A 77 -8.64 14.41 -12.25
CA LEU A 77 -7.81 15.26 -13.09
C LEU A 77 -6.55 14.51 -13.57
N PRO A 78 -6.10 14.76 -14.81
CA PRO A 78 -4.81 14.28 -15.27
C PRO A 78 -3.67 15.00 -14.53
N GLY A 79 -2.48 14.39 -14.53
CA GLY A 79 -1.28 15.04 -13.99
C GLY A 79 -1.12 14.92 -12.48
N VAL A 80 -1.71 13.90 -11.85
CA VAL A 80 -1.39 13.52 -10.47
C VAL A 80 0.05 13.04 -10.39
N GLN A 81 0.83 13.60 -9.47
CA GLN A 81 2.18 13.14 -9.15
C GLN A 81 2.18 12.25 -7.91
N ARG A 82 1.42 12.63 -6.87
CA ARG A 82 1.29 11.85 -5.62
C ARG A 82 -0.15 11.82 -5.13
N LEU A 83 -0.56 10.69 -4.56
CA LEU A 83 -1.77 10.56 -3.76
C LEU A 83 -1.38 10.22 -2.32
N LEU A 84 -1.88 10.97 -1.34
CA LEU A 84 -1.59 10.75 0.07
C LEU A 84 -2.89 10.41 0.79
N LEU A 85 -2.85 9.36 1.60
CA LEU A 85 -3.95 8.91 2.44
C LEU A 85 -3.60 9.15 3.91
N GLY A 86 -4.41 9.93 4.61
CA GLY A 86 -4.26 10.19 6.04
C GLY A 86 -5.49 9.83 6.86
N VAL A 87 -5.29 9.55 8.15
CA VAL A 87 -6.34 9.35 9.16
C VAL A 87 -6.05 10.29 10.32
N GLU A 88 -6.90 11.31 10.48
CA GLU A 88 -6.61 12.48 11.32
C GLU A 88 -6.34 12.17 12.79
N ARG A 89 -7.09 11.24 13.38
CA ARG A 89 -7.00 10.91 14.81
C ARG A 89 -6.16 9.67 15.10
N ASN A 90 -5.42 9.16 14.13
CA ASN A 90 -4.41 8.15 14.40
C ASN A 90 -3.14 8.78 15.03
N PRO A 91 -2.27 8.01 15.71
CA PRO A 91 -1.04 8.53 16.32
C PRO A 91 -0.09 9.21 15.32
N THR A 92 -0.11 8.71 14.08
CA THR A 92 0.52 9.30 12.90
C THR A 92 -0.56 9.50 11.85
N LEU A 93 -0.56 10.67 11.21
CA LEU A 93 -1.57 11.04 10.22
C LEU A 93 -1.48 10.18 8.97
N LEU A 94 -0.29 10.10 8.35
CA LEU A 94 -0.12 9.53 7.02
C LEU A 94 -0.13 8.00 7.08
N ALA A 95 -1.10 7.39 6.40
CA ALA A 95 -1.19 5.94 6.25
C ALA A 95 -0.43 5.46 5.02
N ALA A 96 -0.57 6.14 3.88
CA ALA A 96 0.08 5.75 2.64
C ALA A 96 0.36 6.96 1.74
N LEU A 97 1.45 6.88 0.98
CA LEU A 97 1.79 7.74 -0.13
C LEU A 97 1.90 6.87 -1.38
N PHE A 98 1.33 7.32 -2.48
CA PHE A 98 1.37 6.65 -3.77
C PHE A 98 1.92 7.60 -4.83
N GLU A 99 2.76 7.08 -5.71
CA GLU A 99 3.32 7.72 -6.89
C GLU A 99 2.86 6.93 -8.13
N PRO A 100 1.72 7.31 -8.73
CA PRO A 100 1.23 6.73 -9.97
C PRO A 100 2.22 6.93 -11.13
N GLY A 101 2.60 5.84 -11.79
CA GLY A 101 3.29 5.86 -13.08
C GLY A 101 2.33 5.56 -14.23
N GLU A 102 2.71 5.89 -15.47
CA GLU A 102 1.92 5.45 -16.62
C GLU A 102 2.13 3.94 -16.85
N PRO A 103 1.09 3.16 -17.18
CA PRO A 103 -0.29 3.55 -17.52
C PRO A 103 -1.31 3.29 -16.39
N LEU A 104 -0.93 3.49 -15.12
CA LEU A 104 -1.82 3.34 -13.97
C LEU A 104 -2.95 4.39 -13.98
N GLU A 105 -4.15 3.95 -13.65
CA GLU A 105 -5.28 4.84 -13.38
C GLU A 105 -5.22 5.28 -11.92
N PRO A 106 -5.18 6.60 -11.61
CA PRO A 106 -5.00 7.11 -10.24
C PRO A 106 -6.28 6.95 -9.42
N ASN A 107 -6.66 5.70 -9.17
CA ASN A 107 -7.77 5.24 -8.35
C ASN A 107 -7.34 3.95 -7.66
N ILE A 108 -6.91 4.08 -6.40
CA ILE A 108 -6.22 3.04 -5.63
C ILE A 108 -7.08 2.69 -4.42
N ALA A 109 -7.32 1.40 -4.20
CA ALA A 109 -7.99 0.92 -3.00
C ALA A 109 -7.00 0.21 -2.08
N ILE A 110 -7.09 0.52 -0.78
CA ILE A 110 -6.26 -0.01 0.29
C ILE A 110 -7.10 -0.18 1.56
N ARG A 111 -6.60 -0.94 2.53
CA ARG A 111 -7.20 -1.05 3.86
C ARG A 111 -6.31 -0.40 4.91
N VAL A 112 -6.93 0.39 5.79
CA VAL A 112 -6.25 1.11 6.86
C VAL A 112 -6.83 0.81 8.23
N LYS A 113 -5.99 0.96 9.25
CA LYS A 113 -6.36 0.93 10.66
C LYS A 113 -6.87 2.31 11.07
N MET A 114 -7.96 2.33 11.81
CA MET A 114 -8.56 3.50 12.45
C MET A 114 -8.80 3.20 13.92
N GLN A 115 -8.20 3.99 14.81
CA GLN A 115 -8.33 3.77 16.26
C GLN A 115 -9.70 4.19 16.78
N GLU A 116 -10.27 5.22 16.18
CA GLU A 116 -11.53 5.83 16.58
C GLU A 116 -12.17 6.52 15.37
N THR A 117 -13.41 7.00 15.56
CA THR A 117 -14.10 7.85 14.58
C THR A 117 -13.22 9.03 14.21
N SER A 118 -12.90 9.15 12.93
CA SER A 118 -11.93 10.11 12.42
C SER A 118 -12.27 10.52 10.99
N ASN A 119 -11.80 11.70 10.59
CA ASN A 119 -11.70 12.04 9.18
C ASN A 119 -10.61 11.19 8.53
N VAL A 120 -10.97 10.58 7.41
CA VAL A 120 -10.04 10.08 6.40
C VAL A 120 -9.81 11.21 5.41
N ILE A 121 -8.55 11.49 5.10
CA ILE A 121 -8.11 12.61 4.28
C ILE A 121 -7.38 12.07 3.06
N ALA A 122 -7.77 12.51 1.88
CA ALA A 122 -7.06 12.26 0.63
C ALA A 122 -6.47 13.58 0.11
N LEU A 123 -5.17 13.56 -0.23
CA LEU A 123 -4.50 14.67 -0.90
C LEU A 123 -4.00 14.21 -2.27
N ALA A 124 -4.23 15.02 -3.30
CA ALA A 124 -3.63 14.84 -4.62
C ALA A 124 -2.63 15.97 -4.88
N VAL A 125 -1.35 15.61 -4.99
CA VAL A 125 -0.28 16.53 -5.42
C VAL A 125 -0.20 16.47 -6.92
N MET A 126 -0.45 17.58 -7.59
CA MET A 126 -0.47 17.70 -9.04
C MET A 126 0.91 18.10 -9.57
N LYS A 127 1.21 17.77 -10.83
CA LYS A 127 2.46 18.14 -11.52
C LYS A 127 2.68 19.66 -11.62
N ASP A 128 1.62 20.46 -11.54
CA ASP A 128 1.68 21.92 -11.53
C ASP A 128 1.96 22.51 -10.13
N GLY A 129 2.17 21.66 -9.12
CA GLY A 129 2.48 22.03 -7.74
C GLY A 129 1.25 22.27 -6.85
N ARG A 130 0.03 22.22 -7.40
CA ARG A 130 -1.19 22.33 -6.58
C ARG A 130 -1.36 21.09 -5.71
N VAL A 131 -1.93 21.30 -4.53
CA VAL A 131 -2.37 20.22 -3.64
C VAL A 131 -3.88 20.32 -3.51
N LEU A 132 -4.58 19.29 -3.95
CA LEU A 132 -6.03 19.18 -3.84
C LEU A 132 -6.39 18.26 -2.68
N MET A 133 -7.53 18.47 -2.03
CA MET A 133 -7.95 17.69 -0.87
C MET A 133 -9.42 17.30 -0.91
N ALA A 134 -9.71 16.10 -0.43
CA ALA A 134 -11.03 15.68 0.02
C ALA A 134 -10.91 15.04 1.40
N ASN A 135 -11.95 15.15 2.21
CA ASN A 135 -12.06 14.45 3.48
C ASN A 135 -13.43 13.78 3.62
N LYS A 136 -13.49 12.75 4.46
CA LYS A 136 -14.71 12.05 4.81
C LYS A 136 -14.59 11.52 6.24
N GLU A 137 -15.56 11.84 7.08
CA GLU A 137 -15.67 11.22 8.40
C GLU A 137 -16.09 9.76 8.26
N VAL A 138 -15.39 8.88 8.98
CA VAL A 138 -15.76 7.47 9.11
C VAL A 138 -15.98 7.18 10.58
N LYS A 139 -17.17 6.68 10.93
CA LYS A 139 -17.51 6.30 12.29
C LYS A 139 -17.07 4.88 12.57
N ILE A 140 -16.38 4.66 13.69
CA ILE A 140 -15.92 3.34 14.12
C ILE A 140 -16.65 2.94 15.40
N THR A 141 -17.25 1.75 15.41
CA THR A 141 -17.96 1.24 16.61
C THR A 141 -17.04 0.41 17.51
N LEU A 142 -16.15 -0.40 16.93
CA LEU A 142 -15.09 -1.10 17.66
C LEU A 142 -13.74 -0.55 17.21
N GLY A 143 -13.14 0.30 18.06
CA GLY A 143 -11.81 0.84 17.82
C GLY A 143 -10.79 -0.26 17.54
N GLY A 144 -9.90 -0.05 16.55
CA GLY A 144 -8.95 -1.05 16.08
C GLY A 144 -7.81 -1.33 17.07
N CYS A 145 -8.10 -1.89 18.25
CA CYS A 145 -7.10 -2.38 19.20
C CYS A 145 -6.92 -3.89 18.98
N GLY A 146 -6.24 -4.26 17.91
CA GLY A 146 -6.06 -5.67 17.51
C GLY A 146 -5.44 -6.53 18.62
N GLY A 147 -5.99 -7.72 18.85
CA GLY A 147 -5.63 -8.63 19.94
C GLY A 147 -4.26 -9.32 19.86
N ALA A 148 -3.83 -9.86 21.01
CA ALA A 148 -2.49 -10.22 21.48
C ALA A 148 -1.68 -11.33 20.76
N ALA A 149 -1.69 -11.41 19.43
CA ALA A 149 -0.70 -12.22 18.73
C ALA A 149 0.64 -11.49 18.66
N GLU A 150 1.71 -12.11 19.16
CA GLU A 150 3.07 -11.64 18.92
C GLU A 150 3.39 -11.74 17.42
N PRO A 151 4.18 -10.81 16.86
CA PRO A 151 4.53 -10.87 15.45
C PRO A 151 5.35 -12.14 15.16
N GLN A 152 5.00 -12.87 14.08
CA GLN A 152 5.66 -14.11 13.67
C GLN A 152 6.44 -13.89 12.36
N PRO A 153 7.78 -13.72 12.40
CA PRO A 153 8.63 -13.44 11.22
C PRO A 153 8.57 -14.49 10.10
N GLU A 154 8.28 -15.73 10.44
CA GLU A 154 8.18 -16.83 9.47
C GLU A 154 6.92 -16.75 8.60
N GLN A 155 5.84 -16.15 9.08
CA GLN A 155 4.57 -16.05 8.36
C GLN A 155 4.54 -14.88 7.36
N SER A 156 5.41 -13.89 7.53
CA SER A 156 5.54 -12.74 6.64
C SER A 156 6.33 -13.00 5.36
N ALA A 157 6.89 -14.21 5.19
CA ALA A 157 7.66 -14.60 4.00
C ALA A 157 6.84 -15.33 2.93
N GLN A 158 5.52 -15.52 3.14
CA GLN A 158 4.64 -16.18 2.19
C GLN A 158 4.49 -15.37 0.88
N PRO A 159 4.23 -16.03 -0.27
CA PRO A 159 4.00 -15.35 -1.54
C PRO A 159 2.87 -14.33 -1.46
N THR A 160 3.08 -13.17 -2.09
CA THR A 160 2.02 -12.20 -2.36
C THR A 160 1.00 -12.84 -3.29
N LEU A 161 -0.27 -12.84 -2.91
CA LEU A 161 -1.34 -13.29 -3.80
C LEU A 161 -1.66 -12.15 -4.77
N ILE A 162 -1.29 -12.31 -6.04
CA ILE A 162 -1.59 -11.35 -7.10
C ILE A 162 -2.68 -11.92 -7.99
N ARG A 163 -3.78 -11.17 -8.17
CA ARG A 163 -4.85 -11.49 -9.10
C ARG A 163 -5.00 -10.35 -10.10
N VAL A 164 -4.86 -10.68 -11.38
CA VAL A 164 -5.11 -9.76 -12.48
C VAL A 164 -6.41 -10.15 -13.16
N GLN A 165 -7.30 -9.18 -13.34
CA GLN A 165 -8.57 -9.38 -14.02
C GLN A 165 -8.69 -8.35 -15.14
N ALA A 166 -8.91 -8.82 -16.37
CA ALA A 166 -9.18 -7.92 -17.49
C ALA A 166 -10.39 -7.01 -17.17
N ALA A 167 -10.26 -5.72 -17.47
CA ALA A 167 -11.26 -4.70 -17.23
C ALA A 167 -11.22 -3.69 -18.37
N GLY A 168 -12.22 -3.73 -19.27
CA GLY A 168 -12.26 -2.88 -20.45
C GLY A 168 -10.99 -3.01 -21.31
N ALA A 169 -10.34 -1.88 -21.60
CA ALA A 169 -9.09 -1.82 -22.37
C ALA A 169 -7.82 -2.00 -21.51
N GLY A 170 -7.94 -2.54 -20.29
CA GLY A 170 -6.82 -2.76 -19.38
C GLY A 170 -7.10 -3.89 -18.40
N ALA A 171 -6.54 -3.79 -17.20
CA ALA A 171 -6.72 -4.76 -16.14
C ALA A 171 -6.84 -4.11 -14.76
N THR A 172 -7.60 -4.75 -13.88
CA THR A 172 -7.58 -4.49 -12.44
C THR A 172 -6.61 -5.47 -11.78
N VAL A 173 -5.62 -4.93 -11.08
CA VAL A 173 -4.67 -5.70 -10.27
C VAL A 173 -5.15 -5.66 -8.82
N ARG A 174 -5.21 -6.83 -8.18
CA ARG A 174 -5.45 -6.98 -6.74
C ARG A 174 -4.31 -7.76 -6.12
N SER A 175 -3.83 -7.29 -4.99
CA SER A 175 -2.80 -7.98 -4.22
C SER A 175 -3.20 -8.14 -2.76
N LEU A 176 -2.79 -9.26 -2.18
CA LEU A 176 -2.85 -9.53 -0.75
C LEU A 176 -1.47 -9.98 -0.28
N MET A 177 -0.83 -9.13 0.51
CA MET A 177 0.51 -9.37 1.06
C MET A 177 0.37 -10.02 2.43
N LYS A 178 1.10 -11.09 2.71
CA LYS A 178 1.11 -11.73 4.03
C LYS A 178 2.10 -10.99 4.92
N HIS A 179 1.60 -10.10 5.78
CA HIS A 179 2.42 -9.28 6.66
C HIS A 179 1.62 -8.80 7.87
N GLU A 180 2.24 -8.77 9.05
CA GLU A 180 1.58 -8.41 10.31
C GLU A 180 1.18 -6.94 10.40
N MET A 181 2.04 -6.05 9.89
CA MET A 181 1.83 -4.60 9.94
C MET A 181 1.61 -4.13 11.39
N GLU A 182 2.50 -4.53 12.30
CA GLU A 182 2.47 -4.09 13.69
C GLU A 182 2.70 -2.59 13.77
N SER A 183 1.80 -1.94 14.50
CA SER A 183 1.73 -0.49 14.64
C SER A 183 2.80 0.11 15.54
N GLY A 184 3.36 -0.68 16.45
CA GLY A 184 4.24 -0.19 17.49
C GLY A 184 3.52 0.39 18.71
N GLN A 185 2.19 0.23 18.81
CA GLN A 185 1.38 0.82 19.88
C GLN A 185 0.93 -0.21 20.93
N ARG A 186 0.98 -1.49 20.59
CA ARG A 186 0.53 -2.57 21.46
C ARG A 186 1.58 -2.93 22.50
N LYS A 187 1.12 -3.53 23.60
CA LYS A 187 1.98 -4.10 24.64
C LYS A 187 1.90 -5.63 24.62
N ASP A 188 3.01 -6.29 24.93
CA ASP A 188 3.09 -7.73 25.14
C ASP A 188 2.53 -8.13 26.52
N GLY A 189 2.50 -9.43 26.82
CA GLY A 189 2.03 -9.94 28.12
C GLY A 189 2.86 -9.48 29.33
N SER A 190 4.06 -8.94 29.11
CA SER A 190 4.92 -8.35 30.13
C SER A 190 4.77 -6.82 30.25
N GLY A 191 3.87 -6.21 29.46
CA GLY A 191 3.62 -4.78 29.45
C GLY A 191 4.62 -3.96 28.62
N ARG A 192 5.56 -4.60 27.90
CA ARG A 192 6.51 -3.91 27.02
C ARG A 192 5.87 -3.61 25.68
N THR A 193 6.19 -2.46 25.10
CA THR A 193 5.72 -2.10 23.76
C THR A 193 6.30 -3.03 22.70
N ILE A 194 5.44 -3.61 21.87
CA ILE A 194 5.85 -4.39 20.70
C ILE A 194 6.39 -3.40 19.65
N PRO A 195 7.62 -3.56 19.14
CA PRO A 195 8.17 -2.65 18.13
C PRO A 195 7.34 -2.62 16.84
N ALA A 196 7.28 -1.45 16.19
CA ALA A 196 6.61 -1.33 14.89
C ALA A 196 7.30 -2.22 13.84
N TRP A 197 6.49 -2.94 13.07
CA TRP A 197 6.96 -3.80 12.00
C TRP A 197 5.96 -3.76 10.84
N HIS A 198 6.33 -3.04 9.78
CA HIS A 198 5.45 -2.73 8.67
C HIS A 198 6.22 -2.63 7.35
N ILE A 199 5.54 -2.98 6.27
CA ILE A 199 5.98 -2.72 4.91
C ILE A 199 6.12 -1.20 4.75
N GLN A 200 7.28 -0.76 4.27
CA GLN A 200 7.59 0.65 4.04
C GLN A 200 7.52 1.03 2.58
N GLU A 201 7.92 0.13 1.69
CA GLU A 201 8.11 0.42 0.28
C GLU A 201 7.43 -0.67 -0.55
N VAL A 202 6.67 -0.26 -1.57
CA VAL A 202 5.98 -1.15 -2.51
C VAL A 202 6.17 -0.64 -3.93
N VAL A 203 6.50 -1.53 -4.86
CA VAL A 203 6.59 -1.22 -6.28
C VAL A 203 5.80 -2.24 -7.07
N ALA A 204 4.88 -1.78 -7.91
CA ALA A 204 4.22 -2.60 -8.91
C ALA A 204 4.76 -2.31 -10.30
N ARG A 205 4.98 -3.36 -11.08
CA ARG A 205 5.53 -3.29 -12.44
C ARG A 205 4.64 -4.03 -13.43
N VAL A 206 4.56 -3.50 -14.65
CA VAL A 206 4.02 -4.21 -15.82
C VAL A 206 5.15 -4.37 -16.83
N ASN A 207 5.44 -5.60 -17.22
CA ASN A 207 6.55 -5.93 -18.14
C ASN A 207 7.88 -5.29 -17.72
N GLY A 208 8.16 -5.27 -16.42
CA GLY A 208 9.35 -4.66 -15.82
C GLY A 208 9.30 -3.15 -15.62
N GLN A 209 8.34 -2.44 -16.22
CA GLN A 209 8.18 -0.99 -16.07
C GLN A 209 7.40 -0.64 -14.81
N PRO A 210 7.88 0.29 -13.94
CA PRO A 210 7.17 0.68 -12.74
C PRO A 210 5.91 1.47 -13.08
N VAL A 211 4.75 0.98 -12.62
CA VAL A 211 3.45 1.63 -12.81
C VAL A 211 2.91 2.21 -11.51
N LEU A 212 3.43 1.76 -10.36
CA LEU A 212 3.11 2.29 -9.05
C LEU A 212 4.33 2.19 -8.16
N THR A 213 4.65 3.28 -7.48
CA THR A 213 5.47 3.23 -6.27
C THR A 213 4.63 3.68 -5.09
N ALA A 214 4.81 3.09 -3.93
CA ALA A 214 4.11 3.49 -2.72
C ALA A 214 5.00 3.37 -1.50
N GLN A 215 4.76 4.27 -0.54
CA GLN A 215 5.32 4.19 0.80
C GLN A 215 4.20 4.07 1.82
N TRP A 216 4.35 3.17 2.78
CA TRP A 216 3.30 2.85 3.75
C TRP A 216 3.76 3.07 5.19
N GLY A 217 2.83 3.56 6.00
CA GLY A 217 3.00 3.69 7.44
C GLY A 217 2.33 2.56 8.22
N THR A 218 2.44 2.63 9.53
CA THR A 218 1.85 1.68 10.49
C THR A 218 0.33 1.60 10.45
N ALA A 219 -0.32 2.61 9.87
CA ALA A 219 -1.77 2.68 9.70
C ALA A 219 -2.29 1.83 8.53
N VAL A 220 -1.45 1.22 7.68
CA VAL A 220 -1.94 0.22 6.71
C VAL A 220 -2.27 -1.08 7.44
N SER A 221 -3.41 -1.69 7.14
CA SER A 221 -3.94 -2.87 7.83
C SER A 221 -3.07 -4.12 7.70
N LYS A 222 -3.20 -5.05 8.67
CA LYS A 222 -2.63 -6.40 8.58
C LYS A 222 -3.10 -7.09 7.31
N ASN A 223 -2.23 -7.91 6.73
CA ASN A 223 -2.41 -8.52 5.42
C ASN A 223 -2.77 -7.47 4.35
N PRO A 224 -1.88 -6.53 4.03
CA PRO A 224 -2.20 -5.40 3.18
C PRO A 224 -2.90 -5.81 1.88
N PHE A 225 -4.06 -5.20 1.66
CA PHE A 225 -4.77 -5.26 0.39
C PHE A 225 -4.41 -4.02 -0.42
N LEU A 226 -4.04 -4.22 -1.68
CA LEU A 226 -3.84 -3.13 -2.64
C LEU A 226 -4.52 -3.48 -3.95
N GLN A 227 -5.33 -2.56 -4.46
CA GLN A 227 -5.97 -2.66 -5.77
C GLN A 227 -5.75 -1.37 -6.57
N PHE A 228 -5.46 -1.52 -7.87
CA PHE A 228 -5.36 -0.42 -8.82
C PHE A 228 -5.68 -0.89 -10.24
N GLY A 229 -6.08 0.05 -11.09
CA GLY A 229 -6.29 -0.18 -12.52
C GLY A 229 -5.05 0.15 -13.34
N VAL A 230 -4.80 -0.61 -14.39
CA VAL A 230 -3.72 -0.33 -15.37
C VAL A 230 -4.27 -0.45 -16.77
N ARG A 231 -4.07 0.57 -17.60
CA ARG A 231 -4.56 0.58 -18.99
C ARG A 231 -3.62 -0.21 -19.91
N GLY A 232 -4.16 -0.73 -21.01
CA GLY A 232 -3.38 -1.31 -22.09
C GLY A 232 -2.75 -2.68 -21.79
N VAL A 233 -3.03 -3.26 -20.64
CA VAL A 233 -2.58 -4.61 -20.25
C VAL A 233 -3.32 -5.68 -21.05
N LYS A 234 -2.59 -6.66 -21.57
CA LYS A 234 -3.09 -7.74 -22.43
C LYS A 234 -2.77 -9.12 -21.84
N PRO A 235 -3.47 -10.18 -22.25
CA PRO A 235 -3.09 -11.56 -21.91
C PRO A 235 -1.63 -11.83 -22.24
N GLY A 236 -0.91 -12.48 -21.33
CA GLY A 236 0.53 -12.75 -21.41
C GLY A 236 1.45 -11.65 -20.86
N ASP A 237 0.94 -10.43 -20.63
CA ASP A 237 1.72 -9.41 -19.92
C ASP A 237 2.05 -9.86 -18.50
N LYS A 238 3.17 -9.39 -17.97
CA LYS A 238 3.66 -9.74 -16.64
C LYS A 238 3.37 -8.62 -15.66
N VAL A 239 2.64 -8.92 -14.59
CA VAL A 239 2.42 -8.02 -13.46
C VAL A 239 3.25 -8.53 -12.29
N ALA A 240 4.18 -7.70 -11.82
CA ALA A 240 5.02 -7.97 -10.68
C ALA A 240 4.74 -7.00 -9.54
N LEU A 241 4.81 -7.49 -8.30
CA LEU A 241 4.75 -6.68 -7.09
C LEU A 241 5.92 -7.03 -6.19
N ALA A 242 6.66 -6.01 -5.77
CA ALA A 242 7.74 -6.12 -4.82
C ALA A 242 7.52 -5.19 -3.63
N TRP A 243 7.99 -5.60 -2.45
CA TRP A 243 7.91 -4.79 -1.24
C TRP A 243 9.10 -5.04 -0.30
N ALA A 244 9.36 -4.04 0.56
CA ALA A 244 10.34 -4.10 1.64
C ALA A 244 9.74 -3.56 2.94
N ASP A 245 10.07 -4.19 4.07
CA ASP A 245 9.66 -3.75 5.41
C ASP A 245 10.78 -3.01 6.16
N ASN A 246 10.42 -2.40 7.29
CA ASN A 246 11.35 -1.66 8.14
C ASN A 246 12.34 -2.53 8.92
N HIS A 247 12.29 -3.86 8.78
CA HIS A 247 13.22 -4.83 9.37
C HIS A 247 14.16 -5.44 8.31
N GLY A 248 14.04 -5.00 7.05
CA GLY A 248 14.88 -5.42 5.93
C GLY A 248 14.38 -6.67 5.19
N VAL A 249 13.22 -7.22 5.54
CA VAL A 249 12.60 -8.31 4.78
C VAL A 249 12.11 -7.75 3.45
N ARG A 250 12.35 -8.52 2.39
CA ARG A 250 11.93 -8.17 1.03
C ARG A 250 11.24 -9.34 0.38
N ARG A 251 10.29 -9.03 -0.51
CA ARG A 251 9.57 -10.01 -1.31
C ARG A 251 9.33 -9.46 -2.70
N SER A 252 9.30 -10.35 -3.68
CA SER A 252 8.86 -10.06 -5.05
C SER A 252 8.12 -11.27 -5.59
N ASP A 253 6.94 -11.03 -6.17
CA ASP A 253 6.13 -12.06 -6.82
C ASP A 253 5.63 -11.53 -8.17
N GLU A 254 5.49 -12.41 -9.15
CA GLU A 254 5.07 -12.07 -10.52
C GLU A 254 4.00 -13.06 -11.00
N VAL A 255 3.03 -12.55 -11.74
CA VAL A 255 2.01 -13.35 -12.43
C VAL A 255 1.86 -12.89 -13.88
N ALA A 256 1.58 -13.83 -14.78
CA ALA A 256 1.13 -13.49 -16.13
C ALA A 256 -0.37 -13.17 -16.11
N VAL A 257 -0.79 -12.21 -16.93
CA VAL A 257 -2.20 -11.93 -17.19
C VAL A 257 -2.79 -13.10 -17.97
N ALA A 258 -3.87 -13.67 -17.45
CA ALA A 258 -4.60 -14.77 -18.08
C ALA A 258 -5.32 -14.34 -19.36
#